data_AF-A0A9X7XPJ7-F1
#
_entry.id   AF-A0A9X7XPJ7-F1
#
_cell.length_a   1.000
_cell.length_b   1.000
_cell.length_c   1.000
_cell.angle_alpha   90.00
_cell.angle_beta   90.00
_cell.angle_gamma   90.00
#
_symmetry.space_group_name_H-M   'P 1'
#
loop_
_entity.id
_entity.type
_entity.pdbx_description
1 polymer ?
#
loop_
_entity_poly.entity_id
_entity_poly.type
_entity_poly.pdbx_seq_one_letter_code
_entity_poly.pdbx_strand_id
1 'polypeptide(L)'
;MMKRFALCFLMALLLVQTAWTGGAHAAGVFDDTEGHWAEQQIEELASLGIVKRNSSHAFYPNKPITRGEALALLNRVFETAYGSLELPQRKSNLDYRFLLRGEVEQLLVNMKAIWQVETNAQSSYDPGDRMLYYLYLAESGQLLKKQQKENPDWWLSSEAMQRPLTREEASLLLFHVLAPQKFRTANLKPQDAVTYFNSFYEWKQDRFYRDTYSPYPLAIREFQLFLTEKTFSPEKIMTRAEYAVVMKRLLDYYRTDMAAQFRSTVAQQQKIAQLYLRSATLALEKKQQARLAAVFAPEPLKAMTMLPQVPKYNGPVTITNKTDMNDPKILWLIGHYRDPVNGDFQVEYKLEQDASNAYGRKITAVLYSEK
;
A
#
# COMPACT_ATOMS: atom_id res chain seq x y z
N MET A 1 52.64 47.38 15.85
CA MET A 1 51.17 47.63 15.89
C MET A 1 50.43 47.20 14.62
N MET A 2 50.97 47.39 13.40
CA MET A 2 50.26 47.11 12.14
C MET A 2 49.85 45.64 11.89
N LYS A 3 50.56 44.65 12.46
CA LYS A 3 50.21 43.22 12.28
C LYS A 3 48.95 42.78 13.05
N ARG A 4 48.58 43.49 14.13
CA ARG A 4 47.39 43.17 14.93
C ARG A 4 46.10 43.73 14.31
N PHE A 5 46.20 44.89 13.67
CA PHE A 5 45.08 45.48 12.93
C PHE A 5 44.73 44.72 11.65
N ALA A 6 45.74 44.23 10.92
CA ALA A 6 45.52 43.40 9.73
C ALA A 6 44.81 42.08 10.05
N LEU A 7 45.12 41.47 11.21
CA LEU A 7 44.50 40.22 11.66
C LEU A 7 43.02 40.41 12.05
N CYS A 8 42.69 41.52 12.73
CA CYS A 8 41.31 41.84 13.07
C CYS A 8 40.47 42.21 11.84
N PHE A 9 41.07 42.86 10.84
CA PHE A 9 40.37 43.18 9.59
C PHE A 9 40.11 41.91 8.75
N LEU A 10 41.05 40.96 8.74
CA LEU A 10 40.87 39.66 8.08
C LEU A 10 39.82 38.77 8.79
N MET A 11 39.78 38.79 10.12
CA MET A 11 38.72 38.09 10.89
C MET A 11 37.34 38.71 10.66
N ALA A 12 37.24 40.04 10.56
CA ALA A 12 35.98 40.70 10.25
C ALA A 12 35.50 40.39 8.82
N LEU A 13 36.42 40.30 7.85
CA LEU A 13 36.10 39.88 6.47
C LEU A 13 35.64 38.41 6.37
N LEU A 14 36.21 37.52 7.18
CA LEU A 14 35.79 36.12 7.26
C LEU A 14 34.41 35.94 7.93
N LEU A 15 34.03 36.82 8.85
CA LEU A 15 32.71 36.78 9.52
C LEU A 15 31.57 37.34 8.65
N VAL A 16 31.87 38.13 7.62
CA VAL A 16 30.86 38.65 6.67
C VAL A 16 30.49 37.60 5.60
N GLN A 17 31.32 36.58 5.38
CA GLN A 17 31.04 35.53 4.38
C GLN A 17 30.00 34.49 4.83
N THR A 18 29.62 34.46 6.11
CA THR A 18 28.60 33.51 6.60
C THR A 18 27.16 34.03 6.46
N ALA A 19 26.95 35.18 5.82
CA ALA A 19 25.62 35.77 5.63
C ALA A 19 24.90 35.33 4.34
N TRP A 20 25.57 34.60 3.43
CA TRP A 20 24.97 34.05 2.21
C TRP A 20 25.19 32.54 2.10
N THR A 21 24.69 31.77 3.07
CA THR A 21 24.21 30.43 2.74
C THR A 21 22.79 30.58 2.21
N GLY A 22 22.67 30.99 0.94
CA GLY A 22 21.44 30.72 0.20
C GLY A 22 21.23 29.22 0.29
N GLY A 23 20.18 28.79 0.98
CA GLY A 23 19.83 27.37 1.05
C GLY A 23 19.72 26.89 -0.39
N ALA A 24 20.62 26.00 -0.80
CA ALA A 24 20.44 25.26 -2.04
C ALA A 24 19.15 24.45 -1.84
N HIS A 25 18.03 24.97 -2.35
CA HIS A 25 16.87 24.13 -2.59
C HIS A 25 17.37 23.03 -3.52
N ALA A 26 17.41 21.79 -3.03
CA ALA A 26 17.60 20.65 -3.91
C ALA A 26 16.56 20.79 -5.02
N ALA A 27 16.99 20.83 -6.28
CA ALA A 27 16.07 20.95 -7.40
C ALA A 27 15.01 19.84 -7.28
N GLY A 28 13.74 20.23 -7.28
CA GLY A 28 12.63 19.31 -7.09
C GLY A 28 12.59 18.22 -8.16
N VAL A 29 11.90 17.11 -7.86
CA VAL A 29 11.86 15.96 -8.79
C VAL A 29 11.10 16.30 -10.09
N PHE A 30 10.15 17.23 -10.00
CA PHE A 30 9.33 17.70 -11.11
C PHE A 30 9.36 19.22 -11.22
N ASP A 31 9.57 19.71 -12.44
CA ASP A 31 9.72 21.15 -12.70
C ASP A 31 8.39 21.90 -12.52
N ASP A 32 7.25 21.23 -12.73
CA ASP A 32 5.91 21.81 -12.66
C ASP A 32 5.21 21.66 -11.31
N THR A 33 5.95 21.23 -10.28
CA THR A 33 5.45 21.17 -8.89
C THR A 33 6.08 22.21 -7.97
N GLU A 34 7.09 22.97 -8.42
CA GLU A 34 7.73 24.00 -7.60
C GLU A 34 6.71 25.03 -7.10
N GLY A 35 6.63 25.21 -5.77
CA GLY A 35 5.68 26.11 -5.12
C GLY A 35 4.23 25.63 -5.13
N HIS A 36 3.95 24.43 -5.64
CA HIS A 36 2.62 23.84 -5.63
C HIS A 36 2.27 23.32 -4.23
N TRP A 37 1.02 23.48 -3.78
CA TRP A 37 0.60 23.09 -2.43
C TRP A 37 0.81 21.60 -2.08
N ALA A 38 0.93 20.75 -3.11
CA ALA A 38 1.13 19.30 -2.99
C ALA A 38 2.57 18.86 -3.28
N GLU A 39 3.48 19.80 -3.52
CA GLU A 39 4.88 19.54 -3.91
C GLU A 39 5.54 18.52 -2.99
N GLN A 40 5.54 18.78 -1.68
CA GLN A 40 6.16 17.91 -0.68
C GLN A 40 5.64 16.47 -0.77
N GLN A 41 4.32 16.27 -0.84
CA GLN A 41 3.75 14.92 -0.90
C GLN A 41 4.05 14.23 -2.22
N ILE A 42 4.08 14.97 -3.33
CA ILE A 42 4.46 14.43 -4.65
C ILE A 42 5.92 13.98 -4.64
N GLU A 43 6.82 14.78 -4.07
CA GLU A 43 8.24 14.45 -3.94
C GLU A 43 8.48 13.24 -3.04
N GLU A 44 7.81 13.17 -1.89
CA GLU A 44 7.89 12.01 -0.99
C GLU A 44 7.37 10.73 -1.67
N LEU A 45 6.31 10.81 -2.48
CA LEU A 45 5.84 9.66 -3.25
C LEU A 45 6.78 9.31 -4.40
N ALA A 46 7.45 10.29 -4.99
CA ALA A 46 8.42 10.07 -6.06
C ALA A 46 9.71 9.44 -5.55
N SER A 47 10.19 9.83 -4.37
CA SER A 47 11.37 9.23 -3.72
C SER A 47 11.16 7.75 -3.38
N LEU A 48 9.90 7.32 -3.25
CA LEU A 48 9.49 5.94 -3.04
C LEU A 48 9.16 5.20 -4.35
N GLY A 49 9.24 5.86 -5.50
CA GLY A 49 8.91 5.29 -6.81
C GLY A 49 7.41 5.09 -7.08
N ILE A 50 6.54 5.62 -6.21
CA ILE A 50 5.07 5.53 -6.37
C ILE A 50 4.63 6.46 -7.51
N VAL A 51 5.08 7.71 -7.47
CA VAL A 51 4.97 8.63 -8.60
C VAL A 51 6.23 8.47 -9.44
N LYS A 52 6.06 8.11 -10.72
CA LYS A 52 7.18 7.89 -11.63
C LYS A 52 7.50 9.18 -12.39
N ARG A 53 8.78 9.51 -12.49
CA ARG A 53 9.27 10.57 -13.36
C ARG A 53 9.15 10.12 -14.83
N ASN A 54 8.62 11.00 -15.68
CA ASN A 54 8.63 10.81 -17.13
C ASN A 54 9.81 11.57 -17.76
N SER A 55 10.06 11.34 -19.05
CA SER A 55 11.13 12.02 -19.80
C SER A 55 10.97 13.54 -19.86
N SER A 56 9.75 14.06 -19.68
CA SER A 56 9.46 15.50 -19.69
C SER A 56 9.61 16.18 -18.32
N HIS A 57 10.04 15.45 -17.28
CA HIS A 57 10.20 15.96 -15.91
C HIS A 57 8.96 16.65 -15.31
N ALA A 58 7.76 16.34 -15.84
CA ALA A 58 6.52 17.01 -15.47
C ALA A 58 5.55 16.00 -14.83
N PHE A 59 4.99 16.36 -13.68
CA PHE A 59 3.98 15.58 -12.97
C PHE A 59 2.55 15.87 -13.45
N TYR A 60 2.32 17.11 -13.91
CA TYR A 60 1.02 17.69 -14.24
C TYR A 60 0.03 17.73 -13.08
N PRO A 61 0.35 18.43 -11.97
CA PRO A 61 -0.43 18.36 -10.73
C PRO A 61 -1.91 18.71 -10.89
N ASN A 62 -2.23 19.65 -11.76
CA ASN A 62 -3.59 20.17 -11.98
C ASN A 62 -4.39 19.39 -13.04
N LYS A 63 -3.80 18.41 -13.74
CA LYS A 63 -4.56 17.59 -14.68
C LYS A 63 -5.47 16.61 -13.92
N PRO A 64 -6.65 16.29 -14.47
CA PRO A 64 -7.46 15.19 -13.96
C PRO A 64 -6.65 13.90 -13.88
N ILE A 65 -6.84 13.12 -12.81
CA ILE A 65 -6.35 11.75 -12.77
C ILE A 65 -7.39 10.82 -13.42
N THR A 66 -6.93 9.89 -14.25
CA THR A 66 -7.82 8.88 -14.82
C THR A 66 -8.08 7.75 -13.81
N ARG A 67 -9.20 7.03 -13.95
CA ARG A 67 -9.52 5.85 -13.12
C ARG A 67 -8.41 4.80 -13.14
N GLY A 68 -7.80 4.60 -14.32
CA GLY A 68 -6.69 3.68 -14.53
C GLY A 68 -5.39 4.11 -13.85
N GLU A 69 -5.03 5.39 -13.94
CA GLU A 69 -3.88 5.92 -13.21
C GLU A 69 -4.09 5.85 -11.69
N ALA A 70 -5.31 6.08 -11.22
CA ALA A 70 -5.64 5.99 -9.81
C ALA A 70 -5.46 4.57 -9.25
N LEU A 71 -5.95 3.55 -9.96
CA LEU A 71 -5.73 2.14 -9.60
C LEU A 71 -4.26 1.75 -9.65
N ALA A 72 -3.50 2.23 -10.64
CA ALA A 72 -2.05 2.00 -10.69
C ALA A 72 -1.32 2.66 -9.51
N LEU A 73 -1.70 3.88 -9.13
CA LEU A 73 -1.10 4.57 -7.99
C LEU A 73 -1.45 3.87 -6.67
N LEU A 74 -2.67 3.36 -6.52
CA LEU A 74 -3.08 2.49 -5.41
C LEU A 74 -2.22 1.23 -5.34
N ASN A 75 -2.00 0.54 -6.47
CA ASN A 75 -1.11 -0.63 -6.51
C ASN A 75 0.28 -0.28 -5.98
N ARG A 76 0.86 0.83 -6.44
CA ARG A 76 2.21 1.22 -6.04
C ARG A 76 2.30 1.60 -4.57
N VAL A 77 1.30 2.30 -4.01
CA VAL A 77 1.21 2.54 -2.57
C VAL A 77 1.17 1.22 -1.81
N PHE A 78 0.32 0.30 -2.27
CA PHE A 78 0.18 -1.02 -1.68
C PHE A 78 1.51 -1.79 -1.71
N GLU A 79 2.15 -1.91 -2.87
CA GLU A 79 3.41 -2.64 -3.01
C GLU A 79 4.57 -1.96 -2.27
N THR A 80 4.53 -0.64 -2.10
CA THR A 80 5.50 0.06 -1.25
C THR A 80 5.32 -0.35 0.22
N ALA A 81 4.08 -0.49 0.68
CA ALA A 81 3.78 -0.91 2.05
C ALA A 81 4.02 -2.42 2.25
N TYR A 82 3.26 -3.25 1.56
CA TYR A 82 3.20 -4.70 1.73
C TYR A 82 4.17 -5.49 0.85
N GLY A 83 4.72 -4.90 -0.22
CA GLY A 83 5.35 -5.64 -1.31
C GLY A 83 4.32 -6.41 -2.15
N SER A 84 4.79 -7.06 -3.22
CA SER A 84 3.95 -8.02 -3.94
C SER A 84 3.66 -9.21 -3.02
N LEU A 85 2.40 -9.62 -2.94
CA LEU A 85 1.96 -10.76 -2.13
C LEU A 85 1.61 -11.97 -2.99
N GLU A 86 1.27 -11.72 -4.25
CA GLU A 86 0.88 -12.73 -5.23
C GLU A 86 1.50 -12.47 -6.59
N LEU A 87 1.58 -13.52 -7.41
CA LEU A 87 1.83 -13.36 -8.85
C LEU A 87 0.60 -12.74 -9.52
N PRO A 88 0.78 -11.82 -10.47
CA PRO A 88 -0.34 -11.18 -11.15
C PRO A 88 -1.15 -12.22 -11.92
N GLN A 89 -2.47 -12.12 -11.84
CA GLN A 89 -3.39 -13.02 -12.53
C GLN A 89 -4.22 -12.25 -13.55
N ARG A 90 -4.31 -12.83 -14.75
CA ARG A 90 -5.04 -12.23 -15.85
C ARG A 90 -6.54 -12.18 -15.54
N LYS A 91 -7.15 -10.99 -15.63
CA LYS A 91 -8.59 -10.78 -15.48
C LYS A 91 -9.30 -10.78 -16.83
N SER A 92 -10.26 -11.68 -17.02
CA SER A 92 -10.99 -11.82 -18.29
C SER A 92 -11.91 -10.64 -18.59
N ASN A 93 -12.36 -9.93 -17.57
CA ASN A 93 -13.29 -8.79 -17.61
C ASN A 93 -12.60 -7.42 -17.66
N LEU A 94 -11.28 -7.38 -17.88
CA LEU A 94 -10.50 -6.16 -18.06
C LEU A 94 -9.88 -6.13 -19.45
N ASP A 95 -9.98 -5.01 -20.16
CA ASP A 95 -9.44 -4.87 -21.52
C ASP A 95 -7.93 -5.10 -21.59
N TYR A 96 -7.49 -5.96 -22.49
CA TYR A 96 -6.08 -6.33 -22.67
C TYR A 96 -5.24 -5.24 -23.32
N ARG A 97 -5.88 -4.26 -23.96
CA ARG A 97 -5.21 -3.11 -24.56
C ARG A 97 -4.93 -2.01 -23.54
N PHE A 98 -5.49 -2.11 -22.34
CA PHE A 98 -5.28 -1.10 -21.31
C PHE A 98 -3.84 -1.13 -20.80
N LEU A 99 -3.11 -0.02 -20.98
CA LEU A 99 -1.67 0.04 -20.76
C LEU A 99 -1.23 -0.29 -19.32
N LEU A 100 -1.98 0.17 -18.32
CA LEU A 100 -1.67 -0.06 -16.90
C LEU A 100 -2.31 -1.34 -16.34
N ARG A 101 -2.84 -2.22 -17.21
CA ARG A 101 -3.53 -3.46 -16.82
C ARG A 101 -2.73 -4.30 -15.83
N GLY A 102 -1.42 -4.48 -16.06
CA GLY A 102 -0.59 -5.30 -15.19
C GLY A 102 -0.54 -4.79 -13.75
N GLU A 103 -0.54 -3.46 -13.55
CA GLU A 103 -0.56 -2.86 -12.21
C GLU A 103 -1.94 -3.03 -11.55
N VAL A 104 -3.02 -2.94 -12.33
CA VAL A 104 -4.37 -3.21 -11.84
C VAL A 104 -4.49 -4.67 -11.43
N GLU A 105 -4.09 -5.61 -12.28
CA GLU A 105 -4.15 -7.05 -11.98
C GLU A 105 -3.31 -7.41 -10.74
N GLN A 106 -2.14 -6.79 -10.59
CA GLN A 106 -1.30 -6.94 -9.40
C GLN A 106 -2.01 -6.45 -8.13
N LEU A 107 -2.68 -5.29 -8.18
CA LEU A 107 -3.46 -4.77 -7.05
C LEU A 107 -4.56 -5.76 -6.63
N LEU A 108 -5.29 -6.32 -7.57
CA LEU A 108 -6.42 -7.21 -7.27
C LEU A 108 -5.99 -8.49 -6.57
N VAL A 109 -4.92 -9.14 -7.05
CA VAL A 109 -4.40 -10.36 -6.41
C VAL A 109 -3.81 -10.06 -5.03
N ASN A 110 -3.17 -8.91 -4.87
CA ASN A 110 -2.65 -8.43 -3.61
C ASN A 110 -3.77 -8.18 -2.58
N MET A 111 -4.85 -7.50 -3.00
CA MET A 111 -6.04 -7.27 -2.17
C MET A 111 -6.68 -8.60 -1.74
N LYS A 112 -6.81 -9.55 -2.68
CA LYS A 112 -7.33 -10.89 -2.39
C LYS A 112 -6.47 -11.64 -1.37
N ALA A 113 -5.14 -11.55 -1.47
CA ALA A 113 -4.22 -12.19 -0.55
C ALA A 113 -4.37 -11.67 0.89
N ILE A 114 -4.43 -10.35 1.08
CA ILE A 114 -4.66 -9.78 2.42
C ILE A 114 -6.04 -10.20 2.94
N TRP A 115 -7.06 -10.12 2.09
CA TRP A 115 -8.41 -10.52 2.48
C TRP A 115 -8.47 -11.99 2.95
N GLN A 116 -7.80 -12.90 2.25
CA GLN A 116 -7.69 -14.30 2.65
C GLN A 116 -6.97 -14.45 4.00
N VAL A 117 -5.89 -13.71 4.24
CA VAL A 117 -5.19 -13.75 5.54
C VAL A 117 -6.10 -13.20 6.65
N GLU A 118 -6.82 -12.11 6.42
CA GLU A 118 -7.68 -11.53 7.44
C GLU A 118 -8.88 -12.39 7.81
N THR A 119 -9.45 -13.07 6.82
CA THR A 119 -10.64 -13.92 7.01
C THR A 119 -10.30 -15.39 7.20
N ASN A 120 -9.00 -15.74 7.31
CA ASN A 120 -8.52 -17.13 7.30
C ASN A 120 -9.07 -17.94 6.11
N ALA A 121 -9.25 -17.29 4.96
CA ALA A 121 -9.85 -17.81 3.74
C ALA A 121 -11.27 -18.40 3.90
N GLN A 122 -12.00 -18.01 4.95
CA GLN A 122 -13.37 -18.48 5.22
C GLN A 122 -14.44 -17.59 4.57
N SER A 123 -14.06 -16.42 4.05
CA SER A 123 -14.98 -15.52 3.35
C SER A 123 -14.84 -15.65 1.83
N SER A 124 -15.98 -15.70 1.13
CA SER A 124 -16.05 -15.67 -0.33
C SER A 124 -16.05 -14.25 -0.91
N TYR A 125 -16.06 -13.22 -0.07
CA TYR A 125 -15.98 -11.83 -0.52
C TYR A 125 -14.65 -11.56 -1.22
N ASP A 126 -14.67 -10.87 -2.37
CA ASP A 126 -13.47 -10.43 -3.08
C ASP A 126 -13.53 -8.90 -3.25
N PRO A 127 -12.80 -8.12 -2.43
CA PRO A 127 -12.86 -6.66 -2.52
C PRO A 127 -12.32 -6.13 -3.85
N GLY A 128 -11.34 -6.81 -4.47
CA GLY A 128 -10.76 -6.36 -5.73
C GLY A 128 -11.74 -6.53 -6.89
N ASP A 129 -12.38 -7.70 -6.98
CA ASP A 129 -13.34 -7.98 -8.04
C ASP A 129 -14.57 -7.07 -7.93
N ARG A 130 -15.08 -6.86 -6.70
CA ARG A 130 -16.14 -5.89 -6.42
C ARG A 130 -15.75 -4.47 -6.82
N MET A 131 -14.52 -4.04 -6.51
CA MET A 131 -14.04 -2.71 -6.90
C MET A 131 -14.14 -2.47 -8.41
N LEU A 132 -13.70 -3.43 -9.23
CA LEU A 132 -13.78 -3.29 -10.69
C LEU A 132 -15.22 -3.37 -11.21
N TYR A 133 -16.03 -4.28 -10.66
CA TYR A 133 -17.44 -4.39 -11.04
C TYR A 133 -18.18 -3.07 -10.83
N TYR A 134 -17.92 -2.38 -9.72
CA TYR A 134 -18.54 -1.09 -9.42
C TYR A 134 -18.03 0.05 -10.30
N LEU A 135 -16.78 0.01 -10.77
CA LEU A 135 -16.31 0.94 -11.81
C LEU A 135 -17.04 0.71 -13.15
N TYR A 136 -17.30 -0.55 -13.51
CA TYR A 136 -18.10 -0.90 -14.69
C TYR A 136 -19.55 -0.38 -14.57
N LEU A 137 -20.18 -0.51 -13.39
CA LEU A 137 -21.50 0.06 -13.15
C LEU A 137 -21.49 1.59 -13.31
N ALA A 138 -20.47 2.26 -12.77
CA ALA A 138 -20.30 3.70 -12.94
C ALA A 138 -20.10 4.12 -14.40
N GLU A 139 -19.41 3.33 -15.23
CA GLU A 139 -19.27 3.56 -16.68
C GLU A 139 -20.61 3.49 -17.41
N SER A 140 -21.45 2.51 -17.08
CA SER A 140 -22.74 2.27 -17.73
C SER A 140 -23.86 3.25 -17.31
N GLY A 141 -23.52 4.30 -16.56
CA GLY A 141 -24.48 5.26 -16.03
C GLY A 141 -25.45 4.65 -15.01
N GLN A 142 -25.18 3.42 -14.57
CA GLN A 142 -25.98 2.76 -13.56
C GLN A 142 -25.64 3.39 -12.21
N LEU A 143 -26.67 4.01 -11.61
CA LEU A 143 -26.58 4.45 -10.24
C LEU A 143 -26.21 3.23 -9.40
N LEU A 144 -25.13 3.35 -8.62
CA LEU A 144 -24.66 2.37 -7.66
C LEU A 144 -25.71 2.01 -6.58
N LYS A 145 -26.94 2.56 -6.69
CA LYS A 145 -28.06 2.71 -5.74
C LYS A 145 -28.95 1.49 -5.52
N LYS A 146 -28.84 0.45 -6.34
CA LYS A 146 -29.62 -0.79 -6.17
C LYS A 146 -28.75 -1.98 -6.49
N GLN A 147 -28.88 -3.03 -5.68
CA GLN A 147 -28.29 -4.33 -5.94
C GLN A 147 -28.71 -4.78 -7.34
N GLN A 148 -27.75 -4.81 -8.26
CA GLN A 148 -27.95 -5.41 -9.57
C GLN A 148 -27.66 -6.89 -9.44
N LYS A 149 -28.44 -7.73 -10.13
CA LYS A 149 -28.00 -9.10 -10.39
C LYS A 149 -26.66 -8.99 -11.09
N GLU A 150 -25.64 -9.62 -10.51
CA GLU A 150 -24.28 -9.58 -11.05
C GLU A 150 -24.32 -10.05 -12.50
N ASN A 151 -23.95 -9.16 -13.42
CA ASN A 151 -23.79 -9.53 -14.82
C ASN A 151 -22.53 -10.37 -14.91
N PRO A 152 -22.58 -11.67 -15.24
CA PRO A 152 -21.37 -12.49 -15.32
C PRO A 152 -20.46 -12.10 -16.50
N ASP A 153 -21.01 -11.44 -17.51
CA ASP A 153 -20.33 -11.09 -18.76
C ASP A 153 -19.90 -9.61 -18.81
N TRP A 154 -19.75 -8.98 -17.65
CA TRP A 154 -19.32 -7.59 -17.57
C TRP A 154 -17.89 -7.40 -18.07
N TRP A 155 -17.64 -6.25 -18.70
CA TRP A 155 -16.36 -5.92 -19.31
C TRP A 155 -16.02 -4.46 -19.06
N LEU A 156 -14.87 -4.19 -18.44
CA LEU A 156 -14.38 -2.85 -18.19
C LEU A 156 -13.43 -2.41 -19.31
N SER A 157 -13.88 -1.42 -20.09
CA SER A 157 -13.20 -0.98 -21.31
C SER A 157 -11.95 -0.14 -21.04
N SER A 158 -11.00 -0.11 -21.98
CA SER A 158 -9.86 0.82 -21.91
C SER A 158 -10.33 2.28 -21.86
N GLU A 159 -11.43 2.61 -22.52
CA GLU A 159 -12.04 3.95 -22.49
C GLU A 159 -12.53 4.30 -21.08
N ALA A 160 -13.24 3.37 -20.43
CA ALA A 160 -13.68 3.51 -19.05
C ALA A 160 -12.52 3.86 -18.12
N MET A 161 -11.41 3.16 -18.28
CA MET A 161 -10.21 3.33 -17.46
C MET A 161 -9.51 4.67 -17.72
N GLN A 162 -9.70 5.27 -18.91
CA GLN A 162 -9.17 6.59 -19.26
C GLN A 162 -10.08 7.75 -18.83
N ARG A 163 -11.31 7.47 -18.36
CA ARG A 163 -12.18 8.54 -17.85
C ARG A 163 -11.61 9.17 -16.57
N PRO A 164 -11.81 10.48 -16.36
CA PRO A 164 -11.45 11.14 -15.11
C PRO A 164 -12.12 10.50 -13.90
N LEU A 165 -11.39 10.40 -12.79
CA LEU A 165 -11.89 9.88 -11.53
C LEU A 165 -12.65 10.97 -10.76
N THR A 166 -13.89 10.68 -10.37
CA THR A 166 -14.63 11.55 -9.44
C THR A 166 -14.22 11.29 -7.99
N ARG A 167 -14.47 12.24 -7.09
CA ARG A 167 -14.19 12.07 -5.66
C ARG A 167 -15.03 10.96 -5.03
N GLU A 168 -16.26 10.75 -5.51
CA GLU A 168 -17.10 9.62 -5.10
C GLU A 168 -16.52 8.27 -5.55
N GLU A 169 -16.06 8.18 -6.80
CA GLU A 169 -15.37 6.98 -7.30
C GLU A 169 -14.08 6.70 -6.52
N ALA A 170 -13.29 7.74 -6.23
CA ALA A 170 -12.11 7.62 -5.40
C ALA A 170 -12.43 7.03 -4.01
N SER A 171 -13.52 7.48 -3.38
CA SER A 171 -13.96 6.93 -2.10
C SER A 171 -14.38 5.46 -2.19
N LEU A 172 -15.00 5.07 -3.30
CA LEU A 172 -15.36 3.70 -3.59
C LEU A 172 -14.12 2.82 -3.72
N LEU A 173 -13.11 3.25 -4.48
CA LEU A 173 -11.85 2.49 -4.62
C LEU A 173 -11.17 2.29 -3.26
N LEU A 174 -11.07 3.37 -2.48
CA LEU A 174 -10.46 3.35 -1.15
C LEU A 174 -11.22 2.44 -0.18
N PHE A 175 -12.55 2.42 -0.23
CA PHE A 175 -13.38 1.53 0.59
C PHE A 175 -13.01 0.05 0.38
N HIS A 176 -12.85 -0.37 -0.88
CA HIS A 176 -12.49 -1.75 -1.20
C HIS A 176 -11.04 -2.06 -0.79
N VAL A 177 -10.12 -1.14 -1.05
CA VAL A 177 -8.71 -1.26 -0.66
C VAL A 177 -8.54 -1.35 0.88
N LEU A 178 -9.44 -0.72 1.64
CA LEU A 178 -9.47 -0.74 3.11
C LEU A 178 -10.42 -1.78 3.69
N ALA A 179 -11.00 -2.66 2.88
CA ALA A 179 -11.88 -3.74 3.36
C ALA A 179 -11.20 -4.62 4.44
N PRO A 180 -9.91 -4.99 4.33
CA PRO A 180 -9.22 -5.73 5.40
C PRO A 180 -9.17 -4.98 6.73
N GLN A 181 -8.94 -3.66 6.69
CA GLN A 181 -8.92 -2.81 7.89
C GLN A 181 -10.31 -2.67 8.48
N LYS A 182 -11.33 -2.41 7.65
CA LYS A 182 -12.72 -2.35 8.09
C LYS A 182 -13.20 -3.64 8.74
N PHE A 183 -12.84 -4.77 8.15
CA PHE A 183 -13.16 -6.07 8.73
C PHE A 183 -12.60 -6.22 10.14
N ARG A 184 -11.36 -5.76 10.37
CA ARG A 184 -10.74 -5.76 11.70
C ARG A 184 -11.36 -4.75 12.66
N THR A 185 -11.52 -3.50 12.25
CA THR A 185 -12.03 -2.42 13.14
C THR A 185 -13.49 -2.64 13.53
N ALA A 186 -14.28 -3.27 12.65
CA ALA A 186 -15.64 -3.68 12.96
C ALA A 186 -15.73 -5.01 13.74
N ASN A 187 -14.59 -5.66 14.05
CA ASN A 187 -14.49 -6.93 14.78
C ASN A 187 -15.40 -8.03 14.21
N LEU A 188 -15.41 -8.16 12.88
CA LEU A 188 -16.30 -9.08 12.18
C LEU A 188 -15.79 -10.51 12.25
N LYS A 189 -16.71 -11.47 12.23
CA LYS A 189 -16.38 -12.87 11.96
C LYS A 189 -16.33 -13.10 10.44
N PRO A 190 -15.48 -14.01 9.95
CA PRO A 190 -15.34 -14.26 8.50
C PRO A 190 -16.66 -14.57 7.78
N GLN A 191 -17.57 -15.32 8.42
CA GLN A 191 -18.88 -15.66 7.85
C GLN A 191 -19.81 -14.46 7.66
N ASP A 192 -19.63 -13.40 8.46
CA ASP A 192 -20.49 -12.21 8.42
C ASP A 192 -19.99 -11.18 7.41
N ALA A 193 -18.78 -11.37 6.87
CA ALA A 193 -18.14 -10.40 6.00
C ALA A 193 -18.96 -10.12 4.73
N VAL A 194 -19.47 -11.15 4.07
CA VAL A 194 -20.28 -10.97 2.84
C VAL A 194 -21.50 -10.11 3.13
N THR A 195 -22.27 -10.44 4.17
CA THR A 195 -23.45 -9.68 4.60
C THR A 195 -23.09 -8.25 4.96
N TYR A 196 -22.01 -8.05 5.71
CA TYR A 196 -21.54 -6.73 6.12
C TYR A 196 -21.20 -5.86 4.91
N PHE A 197 -20.34 -6.33 4.00
CA PHE A 197 -19.94 -5.54 2.83
C PHE A 197 -21.09 -5.35 1.85
N ASN A 198 -22.00 -6.32 1.72
CA ASN A 198 -23.22 -6.19 0.91
C ASN A 198 -24.15 -5.08 1.39
N SER A 199 -24.19 -4.79 2.69
CA SER A 199 -25.02 -3.70 3.20
C SER A 199 -24.65 -2.31 2.65
N PHE A 200 -23.39 -2.10 2.25
CA PHE A 200 -22.94 -0.86 1.58
C PHE A 200 -23.49 -0.80 0.16
N TYR A 201 -23.46 -1.91 -0.56
CA TYR A 201 -24.03 -2.05 -1.90
C TYR A 201 -25.56 -1.92 -1.93
N GLU A 202 -26.21 -2.27 -0.82
CA GLU A 202 -27.65 -2.20 -0.62
C GLU A 202 -28.12 -0.85 -0.04
N TRP A 203 -27.22 0.12 0.18
CA TRP A 203 -27.54 1.46 0.70
C TRP A 203 -28.23 1.41 2.06
N LYS A 204 -27.92 0.39 2.84
CA LYS A 204 -28.40 0.22 4.22
C LYS A 204 -27.53 0.96 5.24
N GLN A 205 -26.41 1.51 4.78
CA GLN A 205 -25.46 2.24 5.62
C GLN A 205 -25.84 3.71 5.72
N ASP A 206 -25.55 4.30 6.87
CA ASP A 206 -25.81 5.70 7.12
C ASP A 206 -25.04 6.61 6.15
N ARG A 207 -25.52 7.84 6.03
CA ARG A 207 -24.81 8.92 5.35
C ARG A 207 -24.47 10.03 6.33
N PHE A 208 -23.32 10.66 6.09
CA PHE A 208 -22.89 11.84 6.85
C PHE A 208 -22.99 13.11 6.02
N TYR A 209 -22.54 13.05 4.77
CA TYR A 209 -22.52 14.19 3.87
C TYR A 209 -23.92 14.43 3.27
N ARG A 210 -24.30 15.70 3.15
CA ARG A 210 -25.65 16.08 2.67
C ARG A 210 -25.79 16.00 1.15
N ASP A 211 -24.68 16.10 0.44
CA ASP A 211 -24.57 16.23 -1.01
C ASP A 211 -24.27 14.90 -1.72
N THR A 212 -24.15 13.80 -0.98
CA THR A 212 -24.07 12.46 -1.56
C THR A 212 -24.91 11.47 -0.76
N TYR A 213 -25.54 10.54 -1.47
CA TYR A 213 -26.19 9.38 -0.87
C TYR A 213 -25.24 8.19 -0.73
N SER A 214 -24.09 8.22 -1.42
CA SER A 214 -23.13 7.12 -1.45
C SER A 214 -22.60 6.83 -0.04
N PRO A 215 -22.52 5.57 0.38
CA PRO A 215 -22.05 5.22 1.72
C PRO A 215 -20.52 5.23 1.82
N TYR A 216 -19.79 5.12 0.70
CA TYR A 216 -18.33 4.99 0.70
C TYR A 216 -17.59 6.19 1.32
N PRO A 217 -17.99 7.46 1.06
CA PRO A 217 -17.39 8.62 1.71
C PRO A 217 -17.45 8.57 3.25
N LEU A 218 -18.58 8.14 3.82
CA LEU A 218 -18.68 7.95 5.27
C LEU A 218 -17.86 6.73 5.70
N ALA A 219 -17.94 5.64 4.95
CA ALA A 219 -17.25 4.39 5.26
C ALA A 219 -15.76 4.64 5.48
N ILE A 220 -15.09 5.40 4.62
CA ILE A 220 -13.65 5.63 4.74
C ILE A 220 -13.26 6.81 5.65
N ARG A 221 -14.23 7.50 6.25
CA ARG A 221 -13.98 8.72 7.01
C ARG A 221 -13.07 8.50 8.21
N GLU A 222 -13.18 7.34 8.87
CA GLU A 222 -12.34 6.97 10.01
C GLU A 222 -10.85 6.94 9.69
N PHE A 223 -10.48 6.74 8.41
CA PHE A 223 -9.09 6.70 7.94
C PHE A 223 -8.54 8.08 7.59
N GLN A 224 -9.35 9.15 7.66
CA GLN A 224 -8.94 10.54 7.46
C GLN A 224 -8.19 10.81 6.13
N LEU A 225 -8.52 10.05 5.08
CA LEU A 225 -7.85 10.16 3.78
C LEU A 225 -8.26 11.42 3.02
N PHE A 226 -9.54 11.76 3.11
CA PHE A 226 -10.07 13.05 2.71
C PHE A 226 -10.17 13.93 3.96
N LEU A 227 -9.66 15.16 3.88
CA LEU A 227 -9.82 16.11 4.98
C LEU A 227 -11.30 16.46 5.15
N THR A 228 -11.70 16.73 6.39
CA THR A 228 -13.09 16.96 6.75
C THR A 228 -13.61 18.25 6.14
N GLU A 229 -14.62 18.10 5.28
CA GLU A 229 -15.41 19.18 4.71
C GLU A 229 -16.87 19.00 5.15
N LYS A 230 -17.67 20.08 5.21
CA LYS A 230 -19.11 19.97 5.54
C LYS A 230 -19.92 19.27 4.43
N THR A 231 -19.38 19.28 3.23
CA THR A 231 -19.90 18.66 1.99
C THR A 231 -18.81 17.76 1.41
N PHE A 232 -19.16 16.71 0.69
CA PHE A 232 -18.17 15.79 0.12
C PHE A 232 -17.70 16.17 -1.30
N SER A 233 -18.56 16.84 -2.08
CA SER A 233 -18.40 17.13 -3.51
C SER A 233 -18.20 15.86 -4.36
N PRO A 234 -19.19 14.95 -4.43
CA PRO A 234 -19.06 13.64 -5.06
C PRO A 234 -18.66 13.69 -6.54
N GLU A 235 -19.21 14.64 -7.30
CA GLU A 235 -19.00 14.79 -8.75
C GLU A 235 -17.70 15.52 -9.10
N LYS A 236 -16.98 16.05 -8.09
CA LYS A 236 -15.72 16.75 -8.33
C LYS A 236 -14.72 15.79 -8.98
N ILE A 237 -14.19 16.19 -10.14
CA ILE A 237 -13.07 15.51 -10.77
C ILE A 237 -11.81 15.74 -9.93
N MET A 238 -11.14 14.65 -9.54
CA MET A 238 -9.90 14.74 -8.80
C MET A 238 -8.73 15.06 -9.72
N THR A 239 -7.91 16.01 -9.29
CA THR A 239 -6.61 16.26 -9.91
C THR A 239 -5.59 15.20 -9.47
N ARG A 240 -4.50 15.08 -10.24
CA ARG A 240 -3.37 14.21 -9.91
C ARG A 240 -2.73 14.59 -8.57
N ALA A 241 -2.58 15.89 -8.28
CA ALA A 241 -2.07 16.36 -6.99
C ALA A 241 -2.97 15.99 -5.81
N GLU A 242 -4.29 16.19 -5.95
CA GLU A 242 -5.25 15.82 -4.90
C GLU A 242 -5.20 14.32 -4.60
N TYR A 243 -5.17 13.49 -5.64
CA TYR A 243 -5.12 12.06 -5.45
C TYR A 243 -3.77 11.60 -4.89
N ALA A 244 -2.65 12.22 -5.29
CA ALA A 244 -1.33 11.96 -4.70
C ALA A 244 -1.31 12.24 -3.19
N VAL A 245 -1.90 13.35 -2.74
CA VAL A 245 -1.99 13.65 -1.30
C VAL A 245 -2.83 12.63 -0.54
N VAL A 246 -3.93 12.14 -1.14
CA VAL A 246 -4.73 11.04 -0.59
C VAL A 246 -3.93 9.74 -0.53
N MET A 247 -3.16 9.40 -1.57
CA MET A 247 -2.26 8.24 -1.60
C MET A 247 -1.18 8.31 -0.54
N LYS A 248 -0.63 9.51 -0.27
CA LYS A 248 0.35 9.68 0.80
C LYS A 248 -0.25 9.40 2.18
N ARG A 249 -1.45 9.91 2.46
CA ARG A 249 -2.17 9.61 3.70
C ARG A 249 -2.48 8.11 3.84
N LEU A 250 -2.86 7.46 2.74
CA LEU A 250 -3.08 6.01 2.73
C LEU A 250 -1.79 5.24 3.07
N LEU A 251 -0.66 5.64 2.48
CA LEU A 251 0.64 5.04 2.78
C LEU A 251 1.02 5.22 4.25
N ASP A 252 0.87 6.42 4.80
CA ASP A 252 1.19 6.72 6.20
C ASP A 252 0.28 5.94 7.17
N TYR A 253 -0.99 5.81 6.81
CA TYR A 253 -1.93 4.96 7.52
C TYR A 253 -1.49 3.49 7.51
N TYR A 254 -1.13 2.93 6.34
CA TYR A 254 -0.63 1.55 6.26
C TYR A 254 0.63 1.33 7.10
N ARG A 255 1.60 2.24 7.05
CA ARG A 255 2.83 2.16 7.87
C ARG A 255 2.49 2.07 9.36
N THR A 256 1.52 2.87 9.80
CA THR A 256 1.09 2.89 11.20
C THR A 256 0.32 1.63 11.58
N ASP A 257 -0.68 1.25 10.79
CA ASP A 257 -1.53 0.06 11.01
C ASP A 257 -0.70 -1.24 11.00
N MET A 258 0.19 -1.41 10.02
CA MET A 258 1.02 -2.61 9.90
C MET A 258 2.01 -2.76 11.04
N ALA A 259 2.73 -1.69 11.41
CA ALA A 259 3.65 -1.73 12.54
C ALA A 259 2.94 -1.99 13.88
N ALA A 260 1.71 -1.47 14.04
CA ALA A 260 0.89 -1.72 15.23
C ALA A 260 0.45 -3.19 15.34
N GLN A 261 0.17 -3.87 14.22
CA GLN A 261 -0.23 -5.28 14.23
C GLN A 261 0.83 -6.21 14.84
N PHE A 262 2.13 -5.93 14.66
CA PHE A 262 3.19 -6.71 15.33
C PHE A 262 3.31 -6.48 16.84
N ARG A 263 2.59 -5.49 17.38
CA ARG A 263 2.53 -5.17 18.82
C ARG A 263 1.16 -5.53 19.41
N SER A 264 0.30 -6.15 18.61
CA SER A 264 -1.06 -6.53 18.97
C SER A 264 -1.10 -7.97 19.50
N THR A 265 -2.28 -8.59 19.47
CA THR A 265 -2.48 -9.99 19.87
C THR A 265 -1.63 -10.94 19.01
N VAL A 266 -1.30 -12.11 19.57
CA VAL A 266 -0.53 -13.16 18.86
C VAL A 266 -1.19 -13.52 17.52
N ALA A 267 -2.52 -13.62 17.47
CA ALA A 267 -3.25 -13.91 16.24
C ALA A 267 -3.04 -12.83 15.16
N GLN A 268 -3.08 -11.54 15.55
CA GLN A 268 -2.86 -10.46 14.58
C GLN A 268 -1.39 -10.37 14.17
N GLN A 269 -0.48 -10.63 15.10
CA GLN A 269 0.95 -10.72 14.82
C GLN A 269 1.27 -11.83 13.81
N GLN A 270 0.61 -12.99 13.91
CA GLN A 270 0.74 -14.09 12.95
C GLN A 270 0.23 -13.72 11.56
N LYS A 271 -0.93 -13.04 11.48
CA LYS A 271 -1.48 -12.55 10.20
C LYS A 271 -0.54 -11.58 9.48
N ILE A 272 -0.06 -10.54 10.16
CA ILE A 272 0.86 -9.58 9.54
C ILE A 272 2.22 -10.23 9.20
N ALA A 273 2.70 -11.16 10.03
CA ALA A 273 3.89 -11.96 9.77
C ALA A 273 3.74 -12.85 8.52
N GLN A 274 2.56 -13.43 8.31
CA GLN A 274 2.28 -14.23 7.13
C GLN A 274 2.39 -13.38 5.85
N LEU A 275 1.84 -12.15 5.86
CA LEU A 275 1.99 -11.21 4.75
C LEU A 275 3.45 -10.80 4.55
N TYR A 276 4.15 -10.53 5.65
CA TYR A 276 5.57 -10.13 5.63
C TYR A 276 6.46 -11.20 4.99
N LEU A 277 6.36 -12.45 5.46
CA LEU A 277 7.16 -13.55 4.92
C LEU A 277 6.72 -13.94 3.52
N ARG A 278 5.42 -13.89 3.18
CA ARG A 278 4.94 -14.10 1.80
C ARG A 278 5.58 -13.10 0.84
N SER A 279 5.62 -11.82 1.21
CA SER A 279 6.28 -10.78 0.44
C SER A 279 7.79 -11.03 0.31
N ALA A 280 8.46 -11.38 1.41
CA ALA A 280 9.89 -11.67 1.43
C ALA A 280 10.25 -12.87 0.53
N THR A 281 9.48 -13.96 0.61
CA THR A 281 9.64 -15.15 -0.22
C THR A 281 9.45 -14.84 -1.71
N LEU A 282 8.39 -14.09 -2.05
CA LEU A 282 8.17 -13.70 -3.45
C LEU A 282 9.28 -12.77 -3.97
N ALA A 283 9.79 -11.88 -3.12
CA ALA A 283 10.92 -11.01 -3.45
C ALA A 283 12.22 -11.81 -3.68
N LEU A 284 12.44 -12.91 -2.95
CA LEU A 284 13.58 -13.82 -3.16
C LEU A 284 13.48 -14.47 -4.54
N GLU A 285 12.32 -15.04 -4.88
CA GLU A 285 12.12 -15.70 -6.17
C GLU A 285 12.26 -14.73 -7.36
N LYS A 286 11.69 -13.54 -7.23
CA LYS A 286 11.76 -12.49 -8.26
C LYS A 286 13.08 -11.71 -8.25
N LYS A 287 14.01 -12.01 -7.34
CA LYS A 287 15.28 -11.29 -7.16
C LYS A 287 15.10 -9.77 -7.00
N GLN A 288 14.07 -9.35 -6.28
CA GLN A 288 13.73 -7.93 -6.06
C GLN A 288 14.64 -7.32 -4.99
N GLN A 289 15.84 -6.89 -5.37
CA GLN A 289 16.88 -6.41 -4.43
C GLN A 289 16.41 -5.30 -3.50
N ALA A 290 15.70 -4.28 -4.01
CA ALA A 290 15.19 -3.18 -3.19
C ALA A 290 14.22 -3.68 -2.10
N ARG A 291 13.37 -4.65 -2.43
CA ARG A 291 12.44 -5.24 -1.46
C ARG A 291 13.16 -6.13 -0.46
N LEU A 292 14.13 -6.93 -0.91
CA LEU A 292 14.95 -7.76 -0.04
C LEU A 292 15.74 -6.92 0.97
N ALA A 293 16.34 -5.81 0.55
CA ALA A 293 17.04 -4.89 1.44
C ALA A 293 16.11 -4.19 2.45
N ALA A 294 14.83 -4.01 2.10
CA ALA A 294 13.84 -3.45 3.01
C ALA A 294 13.47 -4.43 4.14
N VAL A 295 13.46 -5.75 3.88
CA VAL A 295 12.96 -6.78 4.81
C VAL A 295 14.04 -7.66 5.45
N PHE A 296 15.24 -7.72 4.87
CA PHE A 296 16.40 -8.43 5.45
C PHE A 296 17.56 -7.47 5.74
N ALA A 297 18.26 -7.71 6.84
CA ALA A 297 19.63 -7.24 6.98
C ALA A 297 20.56 -8.02 6.01
N PRO A 298 21.74 -7.46 5.65
CA PRO A 298 22.62 -8.07 4.67
C PRO A 298 23.06 -9.50 5.00
N GLU A 299 23.51 -9.76 6.24
CA GLU A 299 24.00 -11.08 6.64
C GLU A 299 22.89 -12.16 6.66
N PRO A 300 21.69 -11.93 7.24
CA PRO A 300 20.57 -12.88 7.14
C PRO A 300 20.10 -13.15 5.72
N LEU A 301 20.14 -12.16 4.82
CA LEU A 301 19.78 -12.39 3.42
C LEU A 301 20.76 -13.37 2.77
N LYS A 302 22.06 -13.18 3.00
CA LYS A 302 23.10 -14.11 2.53
C LYS A 302 22.88 -15.51 3.10
N ALA A 303 22.65 -15.63 4.41
CA ALA A 303 22.35 -16.91 5.06
C ALA A 303 21.10 -17.59 4.49
N MET A 304 20.02 -16.83 4.23
CA MET A 304 18.77 -17.34 3.63
C MET A 304 19.02 -17.98 2.26
N THR A 305 19.89 -17.38 1.43
CA THR A 305 20.21 -17.94 0.11
C THR A 305 21.10 -19.18 0.16
N MET A 306 21.68 -19.50 1.32
CA MET A 306 22.58 -20.64 1.53
C MET A 306 21.90 -21.79 2.30
N LEU A 307 20.60 -21.68 2.62
CA LEU A 307 19.88 -22.74 3.32
C LEU A 307 19.79 -24.02 2.47
N PRO A 308 19.77 -25.21 3.12
CA PRO A 308 19.54 -26.48 2.41
C PRO A 308 18.24 -26.47 1.60
N GLN A 309 17.17 -25.91 2.18
CA GLN A 309 15.92 -25.62 1.49
C GLN A 309 15.58 -24.14 1.66
N VAL A 310 15.42 -23.43 0.54
CA VAL A 310 15.01 -22.03 0.52
C VAL A 310 13.48 -21.98 0.41
N PRO A 311 12.78 -21.20 1.25
CA PRO A 311 11.36 -20.94 1.12
C PRO A 311 10.97 -20.58 -0.30
N LYS A 312 9.97 -21.31 -0.84
CA LYS A 312 9.35 -21.01 -2.13
C LYS A 312 7.97 -20.40 -1.92
N TYR A 313 7.56 -19.58 -2.86
CA TYR A 313 6.24 -19.01 -2.91
C TYR A 313 5.28 -20.08 -3.47
N ASN A 314 4.68 -20.85 -2.56
CA ASN A 314 3.77 -21.96 -2.89
C ASN A 314 2.47 -21.94 -2.08
N GLY A 315 2.03 -20.75 -1.66
CA GLY A 315 0.76 -20.53 -0.98
C GLY A 315 0.89 -19.93 0.42
N PRO A 316 -0.13 -20.09 1.27
CA PRO A 316 -0.14 -19.56 2.63
C PRO A 316 1.00 -20.14 3.47
N VAL A 317 1.83 -19.27 4.06
CA VAL A 317 2.82 -19.68 5.07
C VAL A 317 2.15 -19.76 6.43
N THR A 318 2.23 -20.90 7.11
CA THR A 318 1.80 -21.01 8.50
C THR A 318 2.87 -20.40 9.40
N ILE A 319 2.45 -19.57 10.36
CA ILE A 319 3.33 -18.86 11.28
C ILE A 319 3.06 -19.30 12.71
N THR A 320 4.11 -19.61 13.46
CA THR A 320 4.05 -19.72 14.92
C THR A 320 5.04 -18.78 15.57
N ASN A 321 4.67 -18.22 16.71
CA ASN A 321 5.55 -17.33 17.46
C ASN A 321 6.42 -18.18 18.39
N LYS A 322 7.67 -17.77 18.57
CA LYS A 322 8.56 -18.31 19.59
C LYS A 322 8.82 -17.21 20.61
N THR A 323 8.49 -17.47 21.87
CA THR A 323 8.67 -16.50 22.95
C THR A 323 10.15 -16.45 23.32
N ASP A 324 10.78 -15.29 23.20
CA ASP A 324 12.07 -15.02 23.83
C ASP A 324 11.81 -14.49 25.25
N MET A 325 12.19 -15.26 26.26
CA MET A 325 11.95 -14.90 27.66
C MET A 325 12.89 -13.78 28.15
N ASN A 326 13.93 -13.42 27.37
CA ASN A 326 14.99 -12.52 27.80
C ASN A 326 14.89 -11.10 27.20
N ASP A 327 14.27 -10.93 26.02
CA ASP A 327 14.01 -9.60 25.44
C ASP A 327 12.66 -9.54 24.68
N PRO A 328 11.64 -8.89 25.24
CA PRO A 328 10.32 -8.77 24.60
C PRO A 328 10.32 -7.88 23.35
N LYS A 329 11.41 -7.16 23.05
CA LYS A 329 11.54 -6.37 21.81
C LYS A 329 11.89 -7.24 20.61
N ILE A 330 12.53 -8.38 20.85
CA ILE A 330 12.88 -9.36 19.82
C ILE A 330 11.66 -10.24 19.53
N LEU A 331 11.30 -10.34 18.26
CA LEU A 331 10.24 -11.23 17.82
C LEU A 331 10.83 -12.39 17.05
N TRP A 332 10.66 -13.61 17.55
CA TRP A 332 10.94 -14.82 16.80
C TRP A 332 9.67 -15.37 16.15
N LEU A 333 9.76 -15.58 14.85
CA LEU A 333 8.71 -16.19 14.04
C LEU A 333 9.23 -17.49 13.44
N ILE A 334 8.43 -18.53 13.44
CA ILE A 334 8.72 -19.79 12.75
C ILE A 334 7.78 -19.88 11.56
N GLY A 335 8.35 -19.84 10.36
CA GLY A 335 7.64 -20.13 9.12
C GLY A 335 7.69 -21.64 8.85
N HIS A 336 6.52 -22.23 8.62
CA HIS A 336 6.41 -23.65 8.24
C HIS A 336 6.19 -23.74 6.74
N TYR A 337 7.10 -24.41 6.04
CA TYR A 337 7.11 -24.50 4.59
C TYR A 337 6.91 -25.94 4.16
N ARG A 338 6.09 -26.13 3.12
CA ARG A 338 5.89 -27.44 2.49
C ARG A 338 6.79 -27.55 1.26
N ASP A 339 7.57 -28.61 1.17
CA ASP A 339 8.29 -28.98 -0.06
C ASP A 339 7.91 -30.42 -0.42
N PRO A 340 7.16 -30.64 -1.51
CA PRO A 340 6.70 -31.98 -1.90
C PRO A 340 7.83 -32.91 -2.35
N VAL A 341 9.03 -32.36 -2.62
CA VAL A 341 10.18 -33.12 -3.10
C VAL A 341 11.14 -33.44 -1.95
N ASN A 342 11.43 -32.44 -1.11
CA ASN A 342 12.50 -32.53 -0.11
C ASN A 342 11.98 -32.67 1.34
N GLY A 343 10.66 -32.69 1.53
CA GLY A 343 10.02 -32.75 2.84
C GLY A 343 9.77 -31.37 3.45
N ASP A 344 8.79 -31.31 4.35
CA ASP A 344 8.45 -30.08 5.06
C ASP A 344 9.62 -29.60 5.94
N PHE A 345 9.81 -28.29 6.01
CA PHE A 345 10.89 -27.69 6.79
C PHE A 345 10.42 -26.41 7.50
N GLN A 346 11.24 -25.93 8.43
CA GLN A 346 11.00 -24.71 9.16
C GLN A 346 12.17 -23.75 9.04
N VAL A 347 11.83 -22.46 9.02
CA VAL A 347 12.82 -21.39 9.17
C VAL A 347 12.37 -20.51 10.33
N GLU A 348 13.25 -20.32 11.31
CA GLU A 348 13.09 -19.33 12.35
C GLU A 348 13.66 -18.00 11.88
N TYR A 349 12.91 -16.93 12.11
CA TYR A 349 13.25 -15.56 11.75
C TYR A 349 13.30 -14.72 13.01
N LYS A 350 14.44 -14.07 13.25
CA LYS A 350 14.55 -13.01 14.26
C LYS A 350 14.20 -11.68 13.63
N LEU A 351 13.17 -11.02 14.14
CA LEU A 351 12.73 -9.70 13.68
C LEU A 351 12.99 -8.65 14.75
N GLU A 352 13.78 -7.65 14.38
CA GLU A 352 14.08 -6.47 15.19
C GLU A 352 13.38 -5.22 14.63
N GLN A 353 13.23 -4.19 15.46
CA GLN A 353 12.56 -2.95 15.05
C GLN A 353 13.37 -2.22 13.98
N ASP A 354 12.68 -1.77 12.93
CA ASP A 354 13.30 -1.02 11.84
C ASP A 354 12.25 -0.12 11.19
N ALA A 355 12.49 1.20 11.17
CA ALA A 355 11.56 2.18 10.64
C ALA A 355 11.66 2.38 9.11
N SER A 356 12.58 1.68 8.43
CA SER A 356 12.84 1.86 6.99
C SER A 356 11.78 1.22 6.10
N ASN A 357 10.83 0.46 6.66
CA ASN A 357 9.75 -0.19 5.92
C ASN A 357 8.42 -0.14 6.70
N ALA A 358 7.30 -0.39 6.02
CA ALA A 358 5.97 -0.27 6.62
C ALA A 358 5.65 -1.32 7.69
N TYR A 359 6.35 -2.45 7.73
CA TYR A 359 6.18 -3.46 8.77
C TYR A 359 6.81 -3.04 10.10
N GLY A 360 7.66 -2.00 10.11
CA GLY A 360 8.33 -1.51 11.31
C GLY A 360 9.33 -2.51 11.89
N ARG A 361 9.74 -3.51 11.09
CA ARG A 361 10.63 -4.61 11.48
C ARG A 361 11.49 -5.07 10.32
N LYS A 362 12.65 -5.64 10.62
CA LYS A 362 13.60 -6.22 9.66
C LYS A 362 14.11 -7.57 10.17
N ILE A 363 14.38 -8.51 9.26
CA ILE A 363 14.93 -9.83 9.60
C ILE A 363 16.42 -9.68 9.87
N THR A 364 16.84 -9.98 11.11
CA THR A 364 18.23 -9.83 11.56
C THR A 364 18.92 -11.15 11.91
N ALA A 365 18.18 -12.27 11.88
CA ALA A 365 18.75 -13.62 11.85
C ALA A 365 17.77 -14.61 11.20
N VAL A 366 18.32 -15.68 10.61
CA VAL A 366 17.57 -16.82 10.08
C VAL A 366 18.21 -18.12 10.57
N LEU A 367 17.39 -19.07 11.03
CA LEU A 367 17.84 -20.40 11.47
C LEU A 367 17.00 -21.46 10.76
N TYR A 368 17.64 -22.51 10.25
CA TYR A 368 16.97 -23.60 9.55
C TYR A 368 16.84 -24.83 10.45
N SER A 369 15.69 -25.50 10.37
CA SER A 369 15.46 -26.81 10.99
C SER A 369 14.68 -27.71 10.04
N GLU A 370 15.12 -28.97 9.93
CA GLU A 370 14.30 -30.05 9.38
C GLU A 370 13.22 -30.43 10.39
N LYS A 371 12.11 -30.98 9.88
CA LYS A 371 10.90 -31.23 10.66
C LYS A 371 10.58 -32.71 10.77
#